data_AF-A0A6C0ECD5-F1
#
_entry.id   AF-A0A6C0ECD5-F1
#
_cell.length_a   1.000
_cell.length_b   1.000
_cell.length_c   1.000
_cell.angle_alpha   90.00
_cell.angle_beta   90.00
_cell.angle_gamma   90.00
#
_symmetry.space_group_name_H-M   'P 1'
#
loop_
_entity.id
_entity.type
_entity.pdbx_description
1 polymer ?
#
loop_
_entity_poly.entity_id
_entity_poly.type
_entity_poly.pdbx_seq_one_letter_code
_entity_poly.pdbx_strand_id
1 'polypeptide(L)'
;MTDCLKNDPVFTNMIKAIGIEPNDRKRIYYTICIFTRLLLAGWVLQYHDKKILHVLMLIFSAIGIGIIYPKLDGEQWWSRRFHLFIAIMIFLLALYLLNGGEKQFSKYLAYLMYLDVGVGVAMSLMKPWCSL
;
A
#
# COMPACT_ATOMS: atom_id res chain seq x y z
N MET A 1 -5.48 18.07 22.33
CA MET A 1 -6.25 17.56 21.18
C MET A 1 -5.50 17.99 19.93
N THR A 2 -4.34 17.40 19.67
CA THR A 2 -3.39 17.86 18.63
C THR A 2 -2.26 16.82 18.56
N ASP A 3 -2.27 15.99 17.51
CA ASP A 3 -1.10 15.29 16.90
C ASP A 3 -1.54 14.04 16.12
N CYS A 4 -2.45 14.18 15.15
CA CYS A 4 -2.90 13.04 14.33
C CYS A 4 -1.99 12.73 13.12
N LEU A 5 -0.87 13.45 13.01
CA LEU A 5 0.24 13.14 12.10
C LEU A 5 1.51 13.52 12.85
N LYS A 6 2.00 12.65 13.73
CA LYS A 6 3.43 12.68 14.06
C LYS A 6 4.16 12.57 12.73
N ASN A 7 4.70 13.71 12.28
CA ASN A 7 5.43 13.87 11.03
C ASN A 7 6.33 12.65 10.84
N ASP A 8 6.03 11.79 9.85
CA ASP A 8 7.01 10.79 9.46
C ASP A 8 8.22 11.59 8.94
N PRO A 9 9.36 11.57 9.66
CA PRO A 9 10.48 12.45 9.33
C PRO A 9 11.06 12.07 7.96
N VAL A 10 10.93 10.80 7.55
CA VAL A 10 11.39 10.32 6.25
C VAL A 10 10.54 10.92 5.13
N PHE A 11 9.21 10.83 5.26
CA PHE A 11 8.30 11.38 4.27
C PHE A 11 8.40 12.91 4.19
N THR A 12 8.53 13.57 5.35
CA THR A 12 8.69 15.02 5.43
C THR A 12 9.97 15.49 4.74
N ASN A 13 11.09 14.79 4.95
CA ASN A 13 12.37 15.13 4.35
C ASN A 13 12.38 14.87 2.84
N MET A 14 11.75 13.78 2.38
CA MET A 14 11.62 13.48 0.95
C MET A 14 10.77 14.53 0.21
N ILE A 15 9.65 14.95 0.80
CA ILE A 15 8.79 16.01 0.22
C ILE A 15 9.51 17.36 0.20
N LYS A 16 10.24 17.70 1.28
CA LYS A 16 11.08 18.91 1.32
C LYS A 16 12.17 18.90 0.25
N ALA A 17 12.79 17.74 -0.01
CA ALA A 17 13.81 17.59 -1.05
C ALA A 17 13.24 17.80 -2.47
N ILE A 18 11.94 17.59 -2.67
CA ILE A 18 11.22 17.81 -3.94
C ILE A 18 10.64 19.24 -4.01
N GLY A 19 10.81 20.06 -2.97
CA GLY A 19 10.39 21.46 -2.94
C GLY A 19 8.88 21.67 -2.74
N ILE A 20 8.14 20.67 -2.26
CA ILE A 20 6.69 20.78 -2.08
C ILE A 20 6.36 21.14 -0.62
N GLU A 21 5.46 22.12 -0.43
CA GLU A 21 5.04 22.55 0.90
C GLU A 21 4.20 21.49 1.64
N PRO A 22 4.28 21.42 2.97
CA PRO A 22 3.55 20.43 3.78
C PRO A 22 2.02 20.55 3.69
N ASN A 23 1.47 21.67 3.24
CA ASN A 23 0.03 21.85 2.99
C ASN A 23 -0.50 21.00 1.84
N ASP A 24 0.35 20.57 0.89
CA ASP A 24 -0.06 19.78 -0.28
C ASP A 24 0.04 18.26 -0.08
N ARG A 25 0.40 17.79 1.13
CA ARG A 25 0.57 16.36 1.44
C ARG A 25 -0.68 15.53 1.11
N LYS A 26 -1.87 16.10 1.32
CA LYS A 26 -3.15 15.49 0.97
C LYS A 26 -3.26 15.25 -0.53
N ARG A 27 -2.91 16.25 -1.34
CA ARG A 27 -3.01 16.21 -2.80
C ARG A 27 -1.99 15.24 -3.40
N ILE A 28 -0.75 15.26 -2.91
CA ILE A 28 0.29 14.30 -3.33
C ILE A 28 -0.16 12.87 -3.05
N TYR A 29 -0.67 12.61 -1.85
CA TYR A 29 -1.09 11.28 -1.46
C TYR A 29 -2.27 10.78 -2.30
N TYR A 30 -3.33 11.57 -2.46
CA TYR A 30 -4.48 11.15 -3.28
C TYR A 30 -4.12 11.00 -4.75
N THR A 31 -3.39 11.96 -5.32
CA THR A 31 -3.14 11.96 -6.75
C THR A 31 -2.07 10.95 -7.14
N ILE A 32 -0.96 10.86 -6.39
CA ILE A 32 0.15 9.99 -6.76
C ILE A 32 -0.03 8.59 -6.19
N CYS A 33 -0.35 8.45 -4.88
CA CYS A 33 -0.36 7.14 -4.24
C CYS A 33 -1.52 6.26 -4.73
N ILE A 34 -2.73 6.81 -4.85
CA ILE A 34 -3.88 6.02 -5.32
C ILE A 34 -3.71 5.68 -6.79
N PHE A 35 -3.33 6.65 -7.62
CA PHE A 35 -3.16 6.41 -9.06
C PHE A 35 -2.07 5.37 -9.34
N THR A 36 -0.90 5.48 -8.69
CA THR A 36 0.17 4.49 -8.84
C THR A 36 -0.24 3.10 -8.36
N ARG A 37 -1.00 2.99 -7.25
CA ARG A 37 -1.51 1.70 -6.77
C ARG A 37 -2.58 1.10 -7.67
N LEU A 38 -3.45 1.91 -8.26
CA LEU A 38 -4.42 1.46 -9.25
C LEU A 38 -3.72 0.96 -10.52
N LEU A 39 -2.70 1.69 -10.99
CA LEU A 39 -1.88 1.23 -12.12
C LEU A 39 -1.18 -0.09 -11.82
N LEU A 40 -0.59 -0.23 -10.62
CA LEU A 40 0.03 -1.48 -10.19
C LEU A 40 -0.98 -2.63 -10.11
N ALA A 41 -2.17 -2.40 -9.54
CA ALA A 41 -3.23 -3.39 -9.47
C ALA A 41 -3.72 -3.80 -10.88
N GLY A 42 -3.83 -2.84 -11.80
CA GLY A 42 -4.15 -3.08 -13.20
C GLY A 42 -3.10 -3.90 -13.92
N TRP A 43 -1.81 -3.57 -13.73
CA TRP A 43 -0.69 -4.38 -14.24
C TRP A 43 -0.70 -5.79 -13.68
N VAL A 44 -0.92 -5.96 -12.38
CA VAL A 44 -1.00 -7.28 -11.77
C VAL A 44 -2.18 -8.07 -12.36
N LEU A 45 -3.31 -7.44 -12.61
CA LEU A 45 -4.46 -8.08 -13.27
C LEU A 45 -4.14 -8.48 -14.72
N GLN A 46 -3.44 -7.64 -15.49
CA GLN A 46 -3.09 -7.94 -16.88
C GLN A 46 -2.03 -9.05 -17.00
N TYR A 47 -1.09 -9.10 -16.06
CA TYR A 47 0.06 -10.02 -16.10
C TYR A 47 0.00 -11.14 -15.04
N HIS A 48 -1.18 -11.39 -14.45
CA HIS A 48 -1.39 -12.38 -13.37
C HIS A 48 -0.91 -13.80 -13.70
N ASP A 49 -0.80 -14.17 -14.97
CA ASP A 49 -0.33 -15.50 -15.38
C ASP A 49 1.19 -15.65 -15.45
N LYS A 50 1.94 -14.54 -15.33
CA LYS A 50 3.41 -14.55 -15.47
C LYS A 50 4.05 -14.87 -14.13
N LYS A 51 4.85 -15.95 -14.07
CA LYS A 51 5.60 -16.34 -12.86
C LYS A 51 6.50 -15.21 -12.31
N ILE A 52 7.08 -14.39 -13.21
CA ILE A 52 7.88 -13.21 -12.83
C ILE A 52 7.09 -12.28 -11.91
N LEU A 53 5.79 -12.08 -12.19
CA LEU A 53 4.94 -11.23 -11.37
C LEU A 53 4.80 -11.78 -9.95
N HIS A 54 4.61 -13.09 -9.78
CA HIS A 54 4.53 -13.70 -8.45
C HIS A 54 5.81 -13.51 -7.65
N VAL A 55 6.97 -13.64 -8.29
CA VAL A 55 8.28 -13.36 -7.67
C VAL A 55 8.37 -11.90 -7.24
N LEU A 56 8.00 -10.96 -8.11
CA LEU A 56 7.99 -9.53 -7.79
C LEU A 56 7.05 -9.23 -6.61
N MET A 57 5.84 -9.77 -6.63
CA MET A 57 4.87 -9.59 -5.54
C MET A 57 5.40 -10.13 -4.22
N LEU A 58 6.08 -11.27 -4.23
CA LEU A 58 6.70 -11.85 -3.04
C LEU A 58 7.82 -10.95 -2.48
N ILE A 59 8.69 -10.42 -3.35
CA ILE A 59 9.77 -9.50 -2.95
C ILE A 59 9.19 -8.21 -2.38
N PHE A 60 8.26 -7.56 -3.09
CA PHE A 60 7.68 -6.29 -2.66
C PHE A 60 6.87 -6.44 -1.38
N SER A 61 6.11 -7.53 -1.22
CA SER A 61 5.37 -7.78 0.03
C SER A 61 6.31 -8.06 1.20
N ALA A 62 7.40 -8.81 1.00
CA ALA A 62 8.41 -9.02 2.04
C ALA A 62 9.07 -7.71 2.50
N ILE A 63 9.45 -6.85 1.55
CA ILE A 63 9.99 -5.50 1.83
C ILE A 63 8.95 -4.66 2.58
N GLY A 64 7.70 -4.66 2.11
CA GLY A 64 6.60 -3.93 2.73
C GLY A 64 6.36 -4.36 4.18
N ILE A 65 6.33 -5.67 4.45
CA ILE A 65 6.22 -6.24 5.80
C ILE A 65 7.39 -5.77 6.65
N GLY A 66 8.63 -5.88 6.17
CA GLY A 66 9.83 -5.46 6.90
C GLY A 66 9.87 -3.97 7.25
N ILE A 67 9.29 -3.11 6.42
CA ILE A 67 9.21 -1.66 6.66
C ILE A 67 8.05 -1.31 7.61
N ILE A 68 6.90 -1.95 7.46
CA ILE A 68 5.66 -1.59 8.19
C ILE A 68 5.63 -2.20 9.58
N TYR A 69 6.03 -3.47 9.73
CA TYR A 69 5.99 -4.20 10.99
C TYR A 69 6.66 -3.47 12.18
N PRO A 70 7.91 -2.95 12.07
CA PRO A 70 8.54 -2.25 13.18
C PRO A 70 7.92 -0.88 13.50
N LYS A 71 7.00 -0.40 12.66
CA LYS A 71 6.37 0.93 12.77
C LYS A 71 4.85 0.83 12.98
N LEU A 72 4.38 -0.27 13.56
CA LEU A 72 2.94 -0.49 13.81
C LEU A 72 2.34 0.49 14.82
N ASP A 73 3.17 1.06 15.71
CA ASP A 73 2.75 2.05 16.69
C ASP A 73 2.72 3.45 16.08
N GLY A 74 1.52 4.03 16.01
CA GLY A 74 1.29 5.38 15.55
C GLY A 74 -0.15 5.60 15.09
N GLU A 75 -0.71 6.76 15.40
CA GLU A 75 -1.96 7.22 14.82
C GLU A 75 -1.71 7.72 13.39
N GLN A 76 -1.45 6.79 12.47
CA GLN A 76 -1.49 7.13 11.06
C GLN A 76 -2.92 7.09 10.56
N TRP A 77 -3.19 8.02 9.65
CA TRP A 77 -4.49 8.21 9.03
C TRP A 77 -4.98 6.97 8.25
N TRP A 78 -4.04 6.13 7.80
CA TRP A 78 -4.25 4.85 7.15
C TRP A 78 -3.82 3.74 8.10
N SER A 79 -4.68 2.75 8.33
CA SER A 79 -4.37 1.61 9.21
C SER A 79 -3.17 0.83 8.65
N ARG A 80 -1.97 1.13 9.15
CA ARG A 80 -0.73 0.35 8.91
C ARG A 80 -0.95 -1.14 9.18
N ARG A 81 -1.80 -1.47 10.15
CA ARG A 81 -2.21 -2.85 10.48
C ARG A 81 -2.97 -3.51 9.34
N PHE A 82 -3.90 -2.79 8.69
CA PHE A 82 -4.63 -3.31 7.53
C PHE A 82 -3.69 -3.53 6.34
N HIS A 83 -2.79 -2.59 6.07
CA HIS A 83 -1.76 -2.77 5.05
C HIS A 83 -0.84 -3.95 5.31
N LEU A 84 -0.40 -4.10 6.55
CA LEU A 84 0.42 -5.24 6.93
C LEU A 84 -0.35 -6.55 6.72
N PHE A 85 -1.63 -6.60 7.09
CA PHE A 85 -2.50 -7.74 6.85
C PHE A 85 -2.59 -8.08 5.35
N ILE A 86 -2.89 -7.09 4.50
CA ILE A 86 -2.96 -7.32 3.05
C ILE A 86 -1.59 -7.74 2.48
N ALA A 87 -0.50 -7.11 2.92
CA ALA A 87 0.85 -7.48 2.48
C ALA A 87 1.19 -8.93 2.84
N ILE A 88 0.83 -9.40 4.03
CA ILE A 88 0.98 -10.81 4.44
C ILE A 88 0.12 -11.73 3.57
N MET A 89 -1.14 -11.37 3.30
CA MET A 89 -2.02 -12.16 2.42
C MET A 89 -1.44 -12.28 1.01
N ILE A 90 -0.94 -11.18 0.44
CA ILE A 90 -0.27 -11.15 -0.86
C ILE A 90 0.98 -12.04 -0.84
N PHE A 91 1.79 -11.96 0.22
CA PHE A 91 3.01 -12.76 0.37
C PHE A 91 2.69 -14.26 0.35
N LEU A 92 1.73 -14.69 1.17
CA LEU A 92 1.30 -16.09 1.27
C LEU A 92 0.72 -16.60 -0.05
N LEU A 93 -0.11 -15.78 -0.71
CA LEU A 93 -0.71 -16.12 -1.99
C LEU A 93 0.34 -16.23 -3.11
N ALA A 94 1.30 -15.30 -3.16
CA ALA A 94 2.40 -15.35 -4.12
C ALA A 94 3.28 -16.59 -3.90
N LEU A 95 3.55 -16.95 -2.65
CA LEU A 95 4.30 -18.16 -2.30
C LEU A 95 3.56 -19.43 -2.75
N TYR A 96 2.24 -19.51 -2.49
CA TYR A 96 1.41 -20.62 -2.95
C TYR A 96 1.44 -20.78 -4.47
N LEU A 97 1.31 -19.69 -5.22
CA LEU A 97 1.35 -19.70 -6.68
C LEU A 97 2.73 -20.09 -7.26
N LEU A 98 3.82 -19.77 -6.56
CA LEU A 98 5.16 -20.19 -6.96
C LEU A 98 5.40 -21.69 -6.74
N ASN A 99 4.79 -22.28 -5.71
CA ASN A 99 4.89 -23.71 -5.39
C ASN A 99 3.98 -24.61 -6.25
N GLY A 100 3.49 -24.11 -7.39
CA GLY A 100 2.63 -24.86 -8.29
C GLY A 100 1.14 -24.83 -7.94
N GLY A 101 0.72 -23.89 -7.08
CA GLY A 101 -0.69 -23.63 -6.79
C GLY A 101 -1.51 -23.34 -8.05
N GLU A 102 -2.84 -23.50 -7.94
CA GLU A 102 -3.70 -23.39 -9.12
C GLU A 102 -3.70 -21.95 -9.66
N LYS A 103 -3.45 -21.81 -10.97
CA LYS A 103 -3.33 -20.49 -11.63
C LYS A 103 -4.58 -19.63 -11.49
N GLN A 104 -5.75 -20.22 -11.27
CA GLN A 104 -6.97 -19.45 -11.03
C GLN A 104 -6.86 -18.52 -9.82
N PHE A 105 -5.99 -18.85 -8.85
CA PHE A 105 -5.78 -18.01 -7.68
C PHE A 105 -4.92 -16.76 -7.94
N SER A 106 -4.23 -16.65 -9.08
CA SER A 106 -3.38 -15.47 -9.34
C SER A 106 -4.18 -14.19 -9.53
N LYS A 107 -5.45 -14.27 -9.93
CA LYS A 107 -6.37 -13.13 -9.98
C LYS A 107 -6.63 -12.52 -8.60
N TYR A 108 -6.58 -13.32 -7.53
CA TYR A 108 -6.77 -12.82 -6.17
C TYR A 108 -5.64 -11.88 -5.72
N LEU A 109 -4.45 -11.96 -6.32
CA LEU A 109 -3.38 -10.97 -6.05
C LEU A 109 -3.85 -9.57 -6.44
N ALA A 110 -4.43 -9.42 -7.64
CA ALA A 110 -4.98 -8.15 -8.10
C ALA A 110 -6.15 -7.70 -7.21
N TYR A 111 -7.06 -8.61 -6.85
CA TYR A 111 -8.20 -8.28 -5.99
C TYR A 111 -7.78 -7.82 -4.59
N LEU A 112 -6.76 -8.44 -3.99
CA LEU A 112 -6.20 -8.00 -2.72
C LEU A 112 -5.61 -6.59 -2.83
N MET A 113 -4.93 -6.26 -3.93
CA MET A 113 -4.41 -4.91 -4.17
C MET A 113 -5.53 -3.89 -4.40
N TYR A 114 -6.59 -4.25 -5.13
CA TYR A 114 -7.75 -3.37 -5.29
C TYR A 114 -8.47 -3.14 -3.97
N LEU A 115 -8.60 -4.18 -3.14
CA LEU A 115 -9.16 -4.07 -1.80
C LEU A 115 -8.32 -3.13 -0.93
N ASP A 116 -6.99 -3.26 -1.01
CA ASP A 116 -6.04 -2.40 -0.29
C ASP A 116 -6.25 -0.92 -0.62
N VAL A 117 -6.35 -0.62 -1.93
CA VAL A 117 -6.61 0.73 -2.43
C VAL A 117 -8.00 1.19 -2.02
N GLY A 118 -9.04 0.40 -2.28
CA GLY A 118 -10.42 0.76 -2.04
C GLY A 118 -10.71 1.06 -0.58
N VAL A 119 -10.22 0.21 0.33
CA VAL A 119 -10.32 0.45 1.78
C VAL A 119 -9.48 1.65 2.21
N GLY A 120 -8.30 1.84 1.60
CA GLY A 120 -7.52 3.07 1.76
C GLY A 120 -8.35 4.31 1.44
N VAL A 121 -8.90 4.39 0.23
CA VAL A 121 -9.75 5.50 -0.23
C VAL A 121 -10.98 5.68 0.66
N ALA A 122 -11.66 4.61 1.05
CA ALA A 122 -12.84 4.68 1.91
C ALA A 122 -12.49 5.25 3.29
N MET A 123 -11.45 4.73 3.95
CA MET A 123 -10.97 5.28 5.23
C MET A 123 -10.55 6.74 5.09
N SER A 124 -9.91 7.07 3.97
CA SER A 124 -9.49 8.41 3.60
C SER A 124 -10.65 9.41 3.44
N LEU A 125 -11.82 8.95 3.00
CA LEU A 125 -13.04 9.77 2.88
C LEU A 125 -13.84 9.84 4.18
N MET A 126 -13.86 8.75 4.96
CA MET A 126 -14.67 8.63 6.17
C MET A 126 -14.05 9.27 7.42
N LYS A 127 -12.73 9.22 7.57
CA LYS A 127 -12.06 9.98 8.62
C LYS A 127 -11.76 11.39 8.11
N PRO A 128 -12.16 12.46 8.82
CA PRO A 128 -11.67 13.78 8.49
C PRO A 128 -10.14 13.72 8.53
N TRP A 129 -9.51 14.08 7.40
CA TRP A 129 -8.14 14.55 7.44
C TRP A 129 -8.12 15.59 8.55
N CYS A 130 -7.30 15.40 9.57
CA CYS A 130 -7.14 16.43 10.58
C CYS A 130 -6.89 17.73 9.85
N SER A 131 -7.84 18.65 9.98
CA SER A 131 -7.76 19.98 9.42
C SER A 131 -6.46 20.57 9.91
N LEU A 132 -5.59 20.89 8.94
CA LEU A 132 -4.37 21.67 9.15
C LEU A 132 -4.69 22.94 9.94
#